data_AF-A0A9D8XNK3-F1
#
_entry.id   AF-A0A9D8XNK3-F1
#
_cell.length_a   1.000
_cell.length_b   1.000
_cell.length_c   1.000
_cell.angle_alpha   90.00
_cell.angle_beta   90.00
_cell.angle_gamma   90.00
#
_symmetry.space_group_name_H-M   'P 1'
#
loop_
_entity.id
_entity.type
_entity.pdbx_description
1 polymer ?
#
loop_
_entity_poly.entity_id
_entity_poly.type
_entity_poly.pdbx_seq_one_letter_code
_entity_poly.pdbx_strand_id
1 'polypeptide(L)'
;MSSLRILAQDQAALQAHLHNLLRPYDSAQIFVLCDENSRQHCLPTLASLHPAFCQEARMVCLPAGDEHKNIASLSQVWQALSEGGATRKALLINVGGG
;
A
#
# COMPACT_ATOMS: atom_id res chain seq x y z
N MET A 1 7.47 10.35 -12.16
CA MET A 1 7.06 9.14 -11.42
C MET A 1 7.43 7.94 -12.26
N SER A 2 8.34 7.09 -11.78
CA SER A 2 8.68 5.83 -12.43
C SER A 2 7.57 4.83 -12.11
N SER A 3 6.86 4.32 -13.12
CA SER A 3 5.91 3.22 -12.92
C SER A 3 6.67 1.92 -13.12
N LEU A 4 6.72 1.06 -12.08
CA LEU A 4 7.20 -0.31 -12.20
C LEU A 4 5.98 -1.23 -12.32
N ARG A 5 5.92 -2.03 -13.38
CA ARG A 5 4.92 -3.10 -13.52
C ARG A 5 5.61 -4.44 -13.27
N ILE A 6 5.03 -5.22 -12.37
CA ILE A 6 5.49 -6.59 -12.07
C ILE A 6 4.45 -7.55 -12.64
N LEU A 7 4.88 -8.40 -13.57
CA LEU A 7 4.11 -9.56 -14.04
C LEU A 7 4.80 -10.79 -13.45
N ALA A 8 4.17 -11.43 -12.47
CA ALA A 8 4.68 -12.66 -11.87
C ALA A 8 3.95 -13.86 -12.45
N GLN A 9 4.70 -14.91 -12.79
CA GLN A 9 4.15 -16.15 -13.36
C GLN A 9 3.57 -17.08 -12.29
N ASP A 10 4.03 -16.91 -11.03
CA ASP A 10 3.56 -17.63 -9.86
C ASP A 10 3.76 -16.82 -8.57
N GLN A 11 3.30 -17.37 -7.45
CA GLN A 11 3.34 -16.73 -6.13
C GLN A 11 4.77 -16.54 -5.59
N ALA A 12 5.69 -17.46 -5.87
CA ALA A 12 7.07 -17.39 -5.39
C ALA A 12 7.86 -16.28 -6.13
N ALA A 13 7.67 -16.17 -7.44
CA ALA A 13 8.22 -15.10 -8.24
C ALA A 13 7.67 -13.74 -7.80
N LEU A 14 6.38 -13.65 -7.46
CA LEU A 14 5.78 -12.42 -6.93
C LEU A 14 6.40 -12.04 -5.58
N GLN A 15 6.56 -13.01 -4.67
CA GLN A 15 7.18 -12.80 -3.36
C GLN A 15 8.59 -12.24 -3.48
N ALA A 16 9.44 -12.88 -4.30
CA ALA A 16 10.82 -12.47 -4.48
C ALA A 16 10.93 -11.06 -5.09
N HIS A 17 10.07 -10.74 -6.06
CA HIS A 17 10.03 -9.40 -6.64
C HIS A 17 9.58 -8.34 -5.64
N LEU A 18 8.51 -8.60 -4.87
CA LEU A 18 8.04 -7.67 -3.84
C LEU A 18 9.12 -7.42 -2.79
N HIS A 19 9.77 -8.48 -2.31
CA HIS A 19 10.90 -8.35 -1.37
C HIS A 19 12.02 -7.47 -1.94
N ASN A 20 12.46 -7.72 -3.18
CA ASN A 20 13.52 -6.94 -3.80
C ASN A 20 13.12 -5.48 -4.08
N LEU A 21 11.85 -5.24 -4.39
CA LEU A 21 11.31 -3.89 -4.61
C LEU A 21 11.29 -3.08 -3.31
N LEU A 22 10.94 -3.73 -2.20
CA LEU A 22 10.79 -3.08 -0.90
C LEU A 22 12.12 -2.93 -0.15
N ARG A 23 13.13 -3.75 -0.47
CA ARG A 23 14.46 -3.73 0.17
C ARG A 23 15.11 -2.33 0.30
N PRO A 24 15.07 -1.43 -0.71
CA PRO A 24 15.62 -0.08 -0.55
C PRO A 24 14.91 0.78 0.50
N TYR A 25 13.73 0.34 0.96
CA TYR A 25 12.84 1.02 1.88
C TYR A 25 12.70 0.29 3.22
N ASP A 26 13.58 -0.67 3.56
CA ASP A 26 13.52 -1.43 4.82
C ASP A 26 13.52 -0.53 6.07
N SER A 27 14.07 0.68 5.98
CA SER A 27 14.08 1.66 7.07
C SER A 27 12.99 2.74 6.94
N ALA A 28 12.10 2.64 5.95
CA ALA A 28 11.07 3.63 5.69
C ALA A 28 9.87 3.40 6.61
N GLN A 29 9.22 4.48 7.01
CA GLN A 29 7.88 4.38 7.58
C GLN A 29 6.90 4.01 6.46
N ILE A 30 6.21 2.89 6.61
CA ILE A 30 5.29 2.38 5.58
C ILE A 30 3.87 2.81 5.89
N PHE A 31 3.21 3.37 4.88
CA PHE A 31 1.78 3.61 4.85
C PHE A 31 1.20 2.78 3.71
N VAL A 32 0.06 2.15 3.96
CA VAL A 32 -0.70 1.49 2.90
C VAL A 32 -1.99 2.26 2.72
N LEU A 33 -2.37 2.51 1.47
CA LEU A 33 -3.65 3.09 1.09
C LEU A 33 -4.43 2.02 0.33
N CYS A 34 -5.68 1.79 0.72
CA CYS A 34 -6.57 0.89 0.01
C CYS A 34 -8.03 1.33 0.19
N ASP A 35 -8.92 0.79 -0.62
CA ASP A 35 -10.35 0.81 -0.34
C ASP A 35 -10.78 -0.47 0.39
N GLU A 36 -12.04 -0.49 0.87
CA GLU A 36 -12.61 -1.65 1.56
C GLU A 36 -12.54 -2.95 0.74
N ASN A 37 -12.77 -2.87 -0.57
CA ASN A 37 -12.70 -4.02 -1.48
C ASN A 37 -11.27 -4.57 -1.54
N SER A 38 -10.28 -3.72 -1.74
CA SER A 38 -8.86 -4.10 -1.84
C SER A 38 -8.33 -4.58 -0.49
N ARG A 39 -8.82 -4.00 0.61
CA ARG A 39 -8.55 -4.51 1.96
C ARG A 39 -9.06 -5.93 2.13
N GLN A 40 -10.28 -6.23 1.66
CA GLN A 40 -10.88 -7.55 1.81
C GLN A 40 -10.22 -8.59 0.89
N HIS A 41 -9.93 -8.23 -0.35
CA HIS A 41 -9.56 -9.20 -1.38
C HIS A 41 -8.06 -9.25 -1.71
N CYS A 42 -7.34 -8.14 -1.56
CA CYS A 42 -5.93 -8.04 -1.97
C CYS A 42 -4.96 -8.12 -0.80
N LEU A 43 -5.27 -7.47 0.33
CA LEU A 43 -4.36 -7.44 1.49
C LEU A 43 -4.04 -8.81 2.07
N PRO A 44 -4.97 -9.80 2.19
CA PRO A 44 -4.63 -11.12 2.72
C PRO A 44 -3.52 -11.81 1.90
N THR A 45 -3.56 -11.68 0.57
CA THR A 45 -2.53 -12.23 -0.31
C THR A 45 -1.20 -11.51 -0.10
N LEU A 46 -1.19 -10.17 -0.06
CA LEU A 46 0.04 -9.40 0.20
C LEU A 46 0.64 -9.73 1.59
N ALA A 47 -0.20 -9.89 2.61
CA ALA A 47 0.21 -10.31 3.95
C ALA A 47 0.86 -11.69 3.94
N SER A 48 0.30 -12.64 3.17
CA SER A 48 0.87 -13.99 3.04
C SER A 48 2.25 -13.99 2.37
N LEU A 49 2.45 -13.07 1.42
CA LEU A 49 3.71 -12.94 0.67
C LEU A 49 4.79 -12.20 1.47
N HIS A 50 4.38 -11.23 2.30
CA HIS A 50 5.31 -10.40 3.06
C HIS A 50 4.74 -10.06 4.44
N PRO A 51 4.76 -10.96 5.43
CA PRO A 51 4.06 -10.76 6.71
C PRO A 51 4.47 -9.48 7.46
N ALA A 52 5.76 -9.12 7.43
CA ALA A 52 6.28 -7.89 8.05
C ALA A 52 5.62 -6.63 7.48
N PHE A 53 5.19 -6.66 6.22
CA PHE A 53 4.51 -5.54 5.57
C PHE A 53 3.24 -5.13 6.30
N CYS A 54 2.39 -6.10 6.66
CA CYS A 54 1.11 -5.80 7.31
C CYS A 54 1.25 -5.51 8.81
N GLN A 55 2.33 -5.97 9.45
CA GLN A 55 2.55 -5.76 10.88
C GLN A 55 3.08 -4.35 11.18
N GLU A 56 3.92 -3.82 10.29
CA GLU A 56 4.61 -2.54 10.52
C GLU A 56 3.94 -1.36 9.80
N ALA A 57 3.12 -1.62 8.78
CA ALA A 57 2.47 -0.57 8.02
C ALA A 57 1.32 0.09 8.77
N ARG A 58 1.24 1.42 8.65
CA ARG A 58 0.04 2.16 9.03
C ARG A 58 -1.00 2.08 7.92
N MET A 59 -2.19 1.61 8.28
CA MET A 59 -3.25 1.34 7.32
C MET A 59 -4.16 2.57 7.11
N VAL A 60 -4.34 3.00 5.87
CA VAL A 60 -5.33 4.01 5.44
C VAL A 60 -6.35 3.32 4.55
N CYS A 61 -7.56 3.11 5.05
CA CYS A 61 -8.64 2.43 4.33
C CYS A 61 -9.77 3.41 4.06
N LEU A 62 -10.13 3.60 2.79
CA LEU A 62 -11.25 4.41 2.35
C LEU A 62 -12.46 3.54 2.01
N PRO A 63 -13.69 4.09 2.03
CA PRO A 63 -14.85 3.39 1.49
C PRO A 63 -14.66 3.06 0.01
N ALA A 64 -15.18 1.92 -0.43
CA ALA A 64 -15.14 1.54 -1.84
C ALA A 64 -16.19 2.29 -2.66
N GLY A 65 -15.87 2.58 -3.93
CA GLY A 65 -16.78 3.25 -4.86
C GLY A 65 -16.15 4.47 -5.53
N ASP A 66 -16.55 4.74 -6.78
CA ASP A 66 -16.00 5.86 -7.56
C ASP A 66 -16.44 7.22 -7.00
N GLU A 67 -17.56 7.29 -6.28
CA GLU A 67 -18.01 8.47 -5.55
C GLU A 67 -16.99 8.94 -4.50
N HIS A 68 -16.12 8.05 -4.04
CA HIS A 68 -15.05 8.36 -3.09
C HIS A 68 -13.77 8.86 -3.76
N LYS A 69 -13.71 8.96 -5.10
CA LYS A 69 -12.61 9.58 -5.86
C LYS A 69 -12.74 11.10 -5.90
N ASN A 70 -12.70 11.70 -4.72
CA ASN A 70 -12.90 13.13 -4.54
C ASN A 70 -11.88 13.74 -3.57
N ILE A 71 -11.86 15.08 -3.51
CA ILE A 71 -10.92 15.83 -2.68
C ILE A 71 -11.14 15.58 -1.18
N ALA A 72 -12.37 15.29 -0.73
CA ALA A 72 -12.63 15.01 0.68
C ALA A 72 -11.95 13.70 1.12
N SER A 73 -11.99 12.66 0.29
CA SER A 73 -11.24 11.41 0.53
C SER A 73 -9.73 11.65 0.49
N LEU A 74 -9.24 12.47 -0.45
CA LEU A 74 -7.83 12.83 -0.51
C LEU A 74 -7.37 13.57 0.76
N SER A 75 -8.21 14.46 1.31
CA SER A 75 -7.94 15.13 2.58
C SER A 75 -7.85 14.14 3.74
N GLN A 76 -8.67 13.09 3.77
CA GLN A 76 -8.56 12.03 4.78
C GLN A 76 -7.24 11.26 4.68
N VAL A 77 -6.80 10.93 3.47
CA VAL A 77 -5.48 10.30 3.25
C VAL A 77 -4.37 11.23 3.75
N TRP A 78 -4.41 12.50 3.38
CA TRP A 78 -3.41 13.48 3.80
C TRP A 78 -3.38 13.63 5.33
N GLN A 79 -4.54 13.68 5.97
CA GLN A 79 -4.65 13.77 7.43
C GLN A 79 -4.00 12.54 8.10
N ALA A 80 -4.30 11.34 7.60
CA ALA A 80 -3.73 10.10 8.15
C ALA A 80 -2.20 10.02 8.00
N LEU A 81 -1.67 10.52 6.88
CA LEU A 81 -0.22 10.66 6.67
C LEU A 81 0.39 11.65 7.66
N SER A 82 -0.23 12.83 7.80
CA SER A 82 0.24 13.90 8.69
C SER A 82 0.25 13.47 10.16
N GLU A 83 -0.86 12.90 10.64
CA GLU A 83 -0.98 12.36 12.00
C GLU A 83 -0.06 11.15 12.25
N GLY A 84 0.21 10.38 11.21
CA GLY A 84 1.19 9.30 11.25
C GLY A 84 2.64 9.78 11.26
N GLY A 85 2.91 11.07 11.07
CA GLY A 85 4.26 11.61 11.01
C GLY A 85 4.99 11.30 9.71
N ALA A 86 4.25 11.11 8.60
CA ALA A 86 4.84 10.80 7.30
C ALA A 86 5.90 11.85 6.91
N THR A 87 7.11 11.38 6.61
CA THR A 87 8.21 12.22 6.14
C THR A 87 8.43 12.04 4.64
N ARG A 88 9.32 12.83 4.04
CA ARG A 88 9.76 12.63 2.64
C ARG A 88 10.43 11.26 2.38
N LYS A 89 10.80 10.53 3.45
CA LYS A 89 11.36 9.17 3.37
C LYS A 89 10.32 8.08 3.63
N ALA A 90 9.08 8.45 3.95
CA ALA A 90 8.01 7.48 4.10
C ALA A 90 7.65 6.86 2.74
N LEU A 91 7.21 5.60 2.78
CA LEU A 91 6.74 4.87 1.62
C LEU A 91 5.22 4.74 1.69
N LEU A 92 4.52 5.31 0.72
CA LEU A 92 3.09 5.10 0.53
C LEU A 92 2.86 4.05 -0.55
N ILE A 93 2.22 2.93 -0.19
CA ILE A 93 1.85 1.87 -1.11
C ILE A 93 0.35 1.88 -1.32
N ASN A 94 -0.06 2.20 -2.55
CA ASN A 94 -1.45 2.10 -2.95
C ASN A 94 -1.78 0.65 -3.36
N VAL A 95 -2.72 0.03 -2.66
CA VAL A 95 -3.25 -1.31 -2.96
C VAL A 95 -4.69 -1.16 -3.41
N GLY A 96 -4.90 -1.28 -4.70
CA GLY A 96 -6.21 -1.22 -5.32
C GLY A 96 -6.12 -1.04 -6.82
N GLY A 97 -7.24 -0.64 -7.40
CA GLY A 97 -7.33 -0.32 -8.82
C GLY A 97 -6.80 1.09 -9.15
N GLY A 98 -7.37 1.66 -10.22
CA GLY A 98 -7.09 3.02 -10.68
C GLY A 98 -7.83 4.11 -9.91
#